data_AF-A0A955AXF0-F1
#
_entry.id   AF-A0A955AXF0-F1
#
_cell.length_a   1.000
_cell.length_b   1.000
_cell.length_c   1.000
_cell.angle_alpha   90.00
_cell.angle_beta   90.00
_cell.angle_gamma   90.00
#
_symmetry.space_group_name_H-M   'P 1'
#
loop_
_entity.id
_entity.type
_entity.pdbx_description
1 polymer ?
#
loop_
_entity_poly.entity_id
_entity_poly.type
_entity_poly.pdbx_seq_one_letter_code
_entity_poly.pdbx_strand_id
1 'polypeptide(L)'
;MAKFPSEDLFEDTKMSFGEHLEELRGSLTRALGGLLIGFLVGLVVAHYVVQFIESPLRDALEKYYLETDLLRLAEERGEELPKELVAFMSENRMITDEVFVEASQLARLAEEFPRQLETLQKTDDGQESDAKEADVRDEELAFPDGRGMLKTRIWRPLRTRVSSLSAQEAFMIWLKAGFVTGLIIASPWIFWQIWLFIAAGLYPHEKQYVYIYLPFSLILFLAG
;
A
#
# COMPACT_ATOMS: atom_id res chain seq x y z
N MET A 1 7.02 65.28 49.63
CA MET A 1 7.23 63.82 49.42
C MET A 1 6.53 63.48 48.11
N ALA A 2 7.24 63.55 46.99
CA ALA A 2 6.65 63.30 45.67
C ALA A 2 6.46 61.79 45.50
N LYS A 3 5.24 61.37 45.18
CA LYS A 3 4.89 59.98 44.85
C LYS A 3 5.46 59.71 43.45
N PHE A 4 6.56 58.98 43.36
CA PHE A 4 7.07 58.50 42.08
C PHE A 4 5.99 57.58 41.46
N PRO A 5 5.58 57.80 40.21
CA PRO A 5 4.74 56.84 39.50
C PRO A 5 5.53 55.54 39.41
N SER A 6 4.92 54.42 39.80
CA SER A 6 5.48 53.10 39.59
C SER A 6 5.68 52.87 38.09
N GLU A 7 6.93 52.89 37.64
CA GLU A 7 7.37 52.77 36.23
C GLU A 7 7.26 51.34 35.67
N ASP A 8 6.36 50.50 36.18
CA ASP A 8 6.11 49.19 35.57
C ASP A 8 5.00 49.30 34.53
N LEU A 9 5.36 49.90 33.39
CA LEU A 9 4.57 49.93 32.13
C LEU A 9 4.22 48.52 31.59
N PHE A 10 4.67 47.46 32.27
CA PHE A 10 4.59 46.07 31.84
C PHE A 10 3.78 45.18 32.79
N GLU A 11 3.21 45.71 33.89
CA GLU A 11 2.33 44.92 34.79
C GLU A 11 1.03 44.49 34.10
N ASP A 12 0.40 45.37 33.32
CA ASP A 12 -0.89 45.08 32.66
C ASP A 12 -0.80 44.13 31.47
N THR A 13 0.41 43.82 30.97
CA THR A 13 0.60 43.00 29.75
C THR A 13 1.09 41.58 30.05
N LYS A 14 1.65 41.34 31.24
CA LYS A 14 2.09 40.01 31.64
C LYS A 14 0.92 39.30 32.30
N MET A 15 0.22 38.47 31.51
CA MET A 15 -0.74 37.51 32.06
C MET A 15 -0.08 36.73 33.19
N SER A 16 -0.81 36.48 34.27
CA SER A 16 -0.28 35.69 35.37
C SER A 16 0.02 34.26 34.88
N PHE A 17 1.05 33.61 35.44
CA PHE A 17 1.38 32.22 35.08
C PHE A 17 0.16 31.27 35.18
N GLY A 18 -0.78 31.54 36.09
CA GLY A 18 -2.02 30.79 36.21
C GLY A 18 -2.96 30.95 35.01
N GLU A 19 -3.11 32.17 34.49
CA GLU A 19 -3.94 32.45 33.30
C GLU A 19 -3.38 31.79 32.05
N HIS A 20 -2.05 31.80 31.87
CA HIS A 20 -1.40 31.10 30.76
C HIS A 20 -1.62 29.57 30.82
N LEU A 21 -1.65 28.98 32.01
CA LEU A 21 -1.97 27.55 32.18
C LEU A 21 -3.44 27.23 31.87
N GLU A 22 -4.37 28.13 32.18
CA GLU A 22 -5.78 27.98 31.83
C GLU A 22 -5.97 28.03 30.30
N GLU A 23 -5.25 28.93 29.63
CA GLU A 23 -5.22 29.03 28.16
C GLU A 23 -4.55 27.81 27.50
N LEU A 24 -3.49 27.25 28.11
CA LEU A 24 -2.86 26.00 27.67
C LEU A 24 -3.87 24.85 27.67
N ARG A 25 -4.53 24.63 28.81
CA ARG A 25 -5.53 23.56 28.92
C ARG A 25 -6.69 23.77 27.96
N GLY A 26 -7.17 25.01 27.85
CA GLY A 26 -8.28 25.36 26.96
C GLY A 26 -7.94 25.14 25.48
N SER A 27 -6.73 25.48 25.05
CA SER A 27 -6.27 25.23 23.67
C SER A 27 -6.04 23.75 23.41
N LEU A 28 -5.43 23.03 24.37
CA LEU A 28 -5.18 21.59 24.25
C LEU A 28 -6.47 20.78 24.15
N THR A 29 -7.50 21.10 24.96
CA THR A 29 -8.79 20.41 24.91
C THR A 29 -9.54 20.65 23.60
N ARG A 30 -9.50 21.87 23.07
CA ARG A 30 -10.07 22.20 21.73
C ARG A 30 -9.29 21.55 20.60
N ALA A 31 -7.96 21.50 20.68
CA ALA A 31 -7.12 20.81 19.71
C ALA A 31 -7.40 19.31 19.70
N LEU A 32 -7.50 18.71 20.89
CA LEU A 32 -7.84 17.29 21.05
C LEU A 32 -9.23 16.97 20.51
N GLY A 33 -10.23 17.83 20.77
CA GLY A 33 -11.56 17.70 20.19
C GLY A 33 -11.54 17.76 18.66
N GLY A 34 -10.79 18.70 18.08
CA GLY A 34 -10.60 18.80 16.63
C GLY A 34 -9.87 17.59 16.04
N LEU A 35 -8.84 17.08 16.71
CA LEU A 35 -8.14 15.85 16.33
C LEU A 35 -9.07 14.64 16.36
N LEU A 36 -9.94 14.54 17.37
CA LEU A 36 -10.89 13.44 17.49
C LEU A 36 -11.92 13.47 16.35
N ILE A 37 -12.44 14.65 16.02
CA ILE A 37 -13.33 14.83 14.86
C ILE A 37 -12.59 14.49 13.57
N GLY A 38 -11.37 15.00 13.38
CA GLY A 38 -10.53 14.69 12.24
C GLY A 38 -10.24 13.20 12.12
N PHE A 39 -9.97 12.51 13.22
CA PHE A 39 -9.79 11.06 13.26
C PHE A 39 -11.03 10.30 12.81
N LEU A 40 -12.22 10.68 13.30
CA LEU A 40 -13.48 10.04 12.88
C LEU A 40 -13.73 10.23 11.38
N VAL A 41 -13.50 11.43 10.84
CA VAL A 41 -13.57 11.69 9.40
C VAL A 41 -12.48 10.91 8.65
N GLY A 42 -11.28 10.86 9.20
CA GLY A 42 -10.14 10.13 8.67
C GLY A 42 -10.42 8.64 8.56
N LEU A 43 -11.09 8.01 9.53
CA LEU A 43 -11.50 6.60 9.46
C LEU A 43 -12.46 6.31 8.29
N VAL A 44 -13.35 7.24 7.97
CA VAL A 44 -14.26 7.11 6.82
C VAL A 44 -13.47 7.19 5.50
N VAL A 45 -12.49 8.09 5.42
CA VAL A 45 -11.68 8.31 4.21
C VAL A 45 -10.52 7.31 4.10
N ALA A 46 -10.12 6.66 5.19
CA ALA A 46 -8.96 5.77 5.26
C ALA A 46 -8.97 4.67 4.19
N HIS A 47 -10.15 4.13 3.86
CA HIS A 47 -10.27 3.10 2.84
C HIS A 47 -9.78 3.57 1.46
N TYR A 48 -10.08 4.82 1.11
CA TYR A 48 -9.65 5.41 -0.15
C TYR A 48 -8.13 5.62 -0.18
N VAL A 49 -7.56 6.10 0.94
CA VAL A 49 -6.12 6.35 1.06
C VAL A 49 -5.33 5.03 0.98
N VAL A 50 -5.77 3.99 1.67
CA VAL A 50 -5.12 2.67 1.61
C VAL A 50 -5.13 2.13 0.17
N GLN A 51 -6.26 2.23 -0.53
CA GLN A 51 -6.34 1.79 -1.93
C GLN A 51 -5.41 2.60 -2.85
N PHE A 52 -5.32 3.91 -2.64
CA PHE A 52 -4.42 4.79 -3.38
C PHE A 52 -2.94 4.41 -3.19
N ILE A 53 -2.56 4.00 -1.98
CA ILE A 53 -1.19 3.56 -1.68
C ILE A 53 -0.93 2.15 -2.26
N GLU A 54 -1.91 1.26 -2.22
CA GLU A 54 -1.75 -0.12 -2.71
C GLU A 54 -1.69 -0.22 -4.24
N SER A 55 -2.38 0.64 -5.00
CA SER A 55 -2.40 0.56 -6.47
C SER A 55 -1.02 0.67 -7.14
N PRO A 56 -0.17 1.69 -6.85
CA PRO A 56 1.13 1.79 -7.50
C PRO A 56 2.04 0.61 -7.14
N LEU A 57 1.91 0.07 -5.92
CA LEU A 57 2.68 -1.09 -5.49
C LEU A 57 2.27 -2.35 -6.27
N ARG A 58 0.97 -2.59 -6.42
CA ARG A 58 0.45 -3.74 -7.19
C ARG A 58 0.88 -3.66 -8.66
N ASP A 59 0.75 -2.49 -9.28
CA ASP A 59 1.16 -2.29 -10.67
C ASP A 59 2.68 -2.52 -10.85
N ALA A 60 3.50 -2.04 -9.91
CA ALA A 60 4.94 -2.25 -9.94
C ALA A 60 5.33 -3.72 -9.76
N LEU A 61 4.67 -4.42 -8.82
CA LEU A 61 4.87 -5.86 -8.60
C LEU A 61 4.43 -6.67 -9.83
N GLU A 62 3.28 -6.34 -10.41
CA GLU A 62 2.78 -7.02 -11.61
C GLU A 62 3.79 -6.94 -12.75
N LYS A 63 4.29 -5.73 -13.01
CA LYS A 63 5.32 -5.51 -14.03
C LYS A 63 6.60 -6.31 -13.74
N TYR A 64 7.07 -6.29 -12.50
CA TYR A 64 8.28 -7.02 -12.11
C TYR A 64 8.15 -8.53 -12.32
N TYR A 65 7.04 -9.13 -11.89
CA TYR A 65 6.81 -10.57 -12.06
C TYR A 65 6.67 -10.97 -13.53
N LEU A 66 5.98 -10.17 -14.35
CA LEU A 66 5.87 -10.42 -15.78
C LEU A 66 7.22 -10.37 -16.48
N GLU A 67 8.03 -9.35 -16.18
CA GLU A 67 9.36 -9.20 -16.78
C GLU A 67 10.30 -10.34 -16.35
N THR A 68 10.23 -10.74 -15.08
CA THR A 68 11.01 -11.86 -14.55
C THR A 68 10.61 -13.19 -15.21
N ASP A 69 9.31 -13.44 -15.40
CA ASP A 69 8.82 -14.66 -16.04
C ASP A 69 9.23 -14.73 -17.51
N LEU A 70 9.15 -13.61 -18.23
CA LEU A 70 9.61 -13.51 -19.62
C LEU A 70 11.10 -13.79 -19.76
N LEU A 71 11.93 -13.25 -18.87
CA LEU A 71 13.38 -13.51 -18.88
C LEU A 71 13.67 -14.99 -18.61
N ARG A 72 12.99 -15.59 -17.64
CA ARG A 72 13.12 -17.01 -17.32
C ARG A 72 12.77 -17.89 -18.53
N LEU A 73 11.66 -17.60 -19.20
CA LEU A 73 11.24 -18.33 -20.39
C LEU A 73 12.23 -18.19 -21.57
N ALA A 74 12.80 -17.00 -21.77
CA ALA A 74 13.82 -16.78 -22.79
C ALA A 74 15.09 -17.59 -22.51
N GLU A 75 15.51 -17.64 -21.24
CA GLU A 75 16.67 -18.41 -20.80
C GLU A 75 16.46 -19.93 -20.96
N GLU A 76 15.30 -20.43 -20.54
CA GLU A 76 14.95 -21.86 -20.67
C GLU A 76 14.88 -22.31 -22.13
N ARG A 77 14.36 -21.47 -23.03
CA ARG A 77 14.27 -21.80 -24.47
C ARG A 77 15.61 -21.66 -25.17
N GLY A 78 16.53 -20.85 -24.63
CA GLY A 78 17.82 -20.53 -25.27
C GLY A 78 17.69 -19.72 -26.56
N GLU A 79 16.51 -19.18 -26.85
CA GLU A 79 16.18 -18.39 -28.04
C GLU A 79 15.28 -17.19 -27.64
N GLU A 80 15.29 -16.13 -28.46
CA GLU A 80 14.38 -15.01 -28.26
C GLU A 80 12.91 -15.49 -28.29
N LEU A 81 12.14 -15.09 -27.29
CA LEU A 81 10.71 -15.40 -27.23
C LEU A 81 9.98 -14.81 -28.45
N PRO A 82 9.04 -15.57 -29.05
CA PRO A 82 8.18 -15.03 -30.09
C PRO A 82 7.50 -13.75 -29.61
N LYS A 83 7.60 -12.68 -30.40
CA LYS A 83 7.04 -11.37 -30.03
C LYS A 83 5.54 -11.43 -29.73
N GLU A 84 4.84 -12.36 -30.39
CA GLU A 84 3.42 -12.65 -30.16
C GLU A 84 3.15 -13.20 -28.76
N LEU A 85 4.02 -14.08 -28.26
CA LEU A 85 3.89 -14.65 -26.92
C LEU A 85 4.20 -13.59 -25.85
N VAL A 86 5.24 -12.79 -26.06
CA VAL A 86 5.57 -11.65 -25.18
C VAL A 86 4.42 -10.63 -25.15
N ALA A 87 3.85 -10.31 -26.33
CA ALA A 87 2.71 -9.41 -26.44
C ALA A 87 1.49 -9.99 -25.71
N PHE A 88 1.17 -11.26 -25.92
CA PHE A 88 0.06 -11.94 -25.25
C PHE A 88 0.23 -11.96 -23.72
N MET A 89 1.42 -12.30 -23.21
CA MET A 89 1.68 -12.35 -21.77
C MET A 89 1.60 -10.97 -21.12
N SER A 90 2.16 -9.95 -21.78
CA SER A 90 2.13 -8.58 -21.29
C SER A 90 0.74 -7.94 -21.38
N GLU A 91 -0.03 -8.22 -22.43
CA GLU A 91 -1.39 -7.69 -22.63
C GLU A 91 -2.39 -8.36 -21.67
N ASN A 92 -2.31 -9.69 -21.53
CA ASN A 92 -3.25 -10.45 -20.71
C ASN A 92 -2.81 -10.58 -19.24
N ARG A 93 -1.65 -10.01 -18.86
CA ARG A 93 -1.05 -10.13 -17.52
C ARG A 93 -0.95 -11.59 -17.06
N MET A 94 -0.43 -12.43 -17.92
CA MET A 94 -0.30 -13.86 -17.68
C MET A 94 1.13 -14.19 -17.27
N ILE A 95 1.25 -14.93 -16.18
CA ILE A 95 2.50 -15.54 -15.76
C ILE A 95 2.40 -17.05 -15.90
N THR A 96 3.58 -17.64 -16.00
CA THR A 96 3.81 -19.07 -16.06
C THR A 96 4.09 -19.57 -14.65
N ASP A 97 3.31 -20.54 -14.18
CA ASP A 97 3.58 -21.20 -12.90
C ASP A 97 3.86 -22.68 -13.14
N GLU A 98 4.82 -23.23 -12.41
CA GLU A 98 5.18 -24.65 -12.48
C GLU A 98 4.46 -25.38 -11.35
N VAL A 99 3.49 -26.20 -11.72
CA VAL A 99 2.69 -26.99 -10.77
C VAL A 99 3.03 -28.46 -10.94
N PHE A 100 3.15 -29.17 -9.83
CA PHE A 100 3.34 -30.61 -9.84
C PHE A 100 1.99 -31.30 -9.69
N VAL A 101 1.64 -32.14 -10.66
CA VAL A 101 0.39 -32.90 -10.68
C VAL A 101 0.69 -34.38 -10.53
N GLU A 102 -0.02 -35.05 -9.64
CA GLU A 102 0.16 -36.48 -9.40
C GLU A 102 -0.28 -37.29 -10.64
N ALA A 103 0.59 -38.19 -11.13
CA ALA A 103 0.33 -38.97 -12.34
C ALA A 103 -0.95 -39.83 -12.21
N SER A 104 -1.24 -40.33 -11.01
CA SER A 104 -2.44 -41.12 -10.71
C SER A 104 -3.73 -40.32 -10.86
N GLN A 105 -3.72 -39.01 -10.57
CA GLN A 105 -4.88 -38.14 -10.74
C GLN A 105 -5.11 -37.81 -12.20
N LEU A 106 -4.04 -37.62 -12.97
CA LEU A 106 -4.12 -37.41 -14.41
C LEU A 106 -4.72 -38.65 -15.11
N ALA A 107 -4.30 -39.85 -14.70
CA ALA A 107 -4.84 -41.11 -15.23
C ALA A 107 -6.33 -41.28 -14.92
N ARG A 108 -6.77 -40.94 -13.70
CA ARG A 108 -8.21 -40.94 -13.34
C ARG A 108 -9.01 -39.92 -14.14
N LEU A 109 -8.47 -38.71 -14.32
CA LEU A 109 -9.10 -37.69 -15.14
C LEU A 109 -9.22 -38.15 -16.60
N ALA A 110 -8.24 -38.91 -17.08
CA ALA A 110 -8.27 -39.48 -18.41
C ALA A 110 -9.31 -40.57 -18.62
N GLU A 111 -9.56 -41.38 -17.59
CA GLU A 111 -10.66 -42.35 -17.58
C GLU A 111 -12.03 -41.66 -17.51
N GLU A 112 -12.14 -40.56 -16.77
CA GLU A 112 -13.40 -39.84 -16.57
C GLU A 112 -13.80 -38.99 -17.79
N PHE A 113 -12.81 -38.46 -18.52
CA PHE A 113 -13.03 -37.53 -19.63
C PHE A 113 -12.30 -37.92 -20.94
N PRO A 114 -12.58 -39.10 -21.51
CA PRO A 114 -11.80 -39.64 -22.64
C PRO A 114 -11.90 -38.79 -23.92
N ARG A 115 -13.08 -38.22 -24.22
CA ARG A 115 -13.28 -37.43 -25.45
C ARG A 115 -12.53 -36.10 -25.47
N GLN A 116 -12.35 -35.48 -24.29
CA GLN A 116 -11.71 -34.17 -24.18
C GLN A 116 -10.19 -34.28 -24.35
N LEU A 117 -9.60 -35.39 -23.92
CA LEU A 117 -8.18 -35.66 -24.10
C LEU A 117 -7.84 -36.10 -25.53
N GLU A 118 -8.72 -36.87 -26.17
CA GLU A 118 -8.54 -37.26 -27.58
C GLU A 118 -8.53 -36.03 -28.52
N THR A 119 -9.31 -34.99 -28.20
CA THR A 119 -9.28 -33.71 -28.93
C THR A 119 -8.04 -32.87 -28.66
N LEU A 120 -7.42 -32.99 -27.47
CA LEU A 120 -6.16 -32.32 -27.17
C LEU A 120 -4.99 -32.98 -27.91
N GLN A 121 -4.97 -34.31 -27.98
CA GLN A 121 -3.97 -35.05 -28.76
C GLN A 121 -4.04 -34.70 -30.26
N LYS A 122 -5.24 -34.60 -30.84
CA LYS A 122 -5.41 -34.25 -32.27
C LYS A 122 -5.06 -32.81 -32.63
N THR A 123 -4.96 -31.90 -31.65
CA THR A 123 -4.63 -30.49 -31.90
C THR A 123 -3.11 -30.28 -32.04
N ASP A 124 -2.30 -31.19 -31.50
CA ASP A 124 -0.83 -31.15 -31.55
C ASP A 124 -0.25 -31.85 -32.80
N ASP A 125 -1.04 -32.67 -33.50
CA ASP A 125 -0.65 -33.33 -34.75
C ASP A 125 -0.54 -32.37 -35.96
N GLY A 126 -0.68 -31.06 -35.74
CA GLY A 126 -0.95 -30.06 -36.76
C GLY A 126 0.08 -28.95 -36.91
N GLN A 127 1.30 -29.08 -36.39
CA GLN A 127 2.48 -28.30 -36.79
C GLN A 127 3.70 -28.88 -36.06
N GLU A 128 4.58 -29.57 -36.79
CA GLU A 128 5.97 -29.81 -36.37
C GLU A 128 6.62 -28.43 -36.15
N SER A 129 6.50 -27.91 -34.93
CA SER A 129 7.40 -26.89 -34.42
C SER A 129 8.57 -27.66 -33.83
N ASP A 130 9.78 -27.40 -34.33
CA ASP A 130 11.09 -27.86 -33.84
C ASP A 130 11.39 -27.41 -32.38
N ALA A 131 10.40 -27.45 -31.50
CA ALA A 131 10.63 -27.56 -30.08
C ALA A 131 11.13 -28.98 -29.87
N LYS A 132 12.47 -29.13 -29.77
CA LYS A 132 13.11 -30.29 -29.15
C LYS A 132 12.15 -30.88 -28.13
N GLU A 133 11.77 -32.14 -28.29
CA GLU A 133 11.08 -32.91 -27.26
C GLU A 133 11.76 -32.58 -25.94
N ALA A 134 11.16 -31.67 -25.17
CA ALA A 134 11.65 -31.24 -23.89
C ALA A 134 11.34 -32.43 -23.01
N ASP A 135 12.29 -33.37 -22.99
CA ASP A 135 12.35 -34.62 -22.28
C ASP A 135 11.33 -34.74 -21.13
N VAL A 136 10.07 -35.03 -21.50
CA VAL A 136 8.95 -35.12 -20.54
C VAL A 136 9.10 -36.37 -19.66
N ARG A 137 10.06 -37.25 -19.98
CA ARG A 137 10.28 -38.54 -19.33
C ARG A 137 11.19 -38.45 -18.11
N ASP A 138 11.96 -37.37 -17.96
CA ASP A 138 13.01 -37.27 -16.93
C ASP A 138 12.61 -36.49 -15.66
N GLU A 139 11.39 -35.95 -15.59
CA GLU A 139 10.91 -35.15 -14.44
C GLU A 139 9.80 -35.83 -13.59
N GLU A 140 9.76 -37.18 -13.56
CA GLU A 140 8.95 -37.91 -12.57
C GLU A 140 9.62 -37.83 -11.19
N LEU A 141 9.35 -36.74 -10.47
CA LEU A 141 9.85 -36.52 -9.13
C LEU A 141 9.12 -37.43 -8.14
N ALA A 142 9.81 -38.47 -7.67
CA ALA A 142 9.31 -39.37 -6.64
C ALA A 142 9.34 -38.70 -5.26
N PHE A 143 8.16 -38.39 -4.71
CA PHE A 143 8.05 -38.00 -3.30
C PHE A 143 8.35 -39.20 -2.38
N PRO A 144 8.78 -38.97 -1.12
CA PRO A 144 9.06 -40.06 -0.16
C PRO A 144 7.89 -41.05 0.03
N ASP A 145 6.67 -40.60 -0.23
CA ASP A 145 5.43 -41.40 -0.15
C ASP A 145 5.17 -42.26 -1.41
N GLY A 146 6.09 -42.30 -2.39
CA GLY A 146 6.01 -43.15 -3.58
C GLY A 146 5.00 -42.69 -4.64
N ARG A 147 4.52 -41.45 -4.58
CA ARG A 147 3.64 -40.86 -5.59
C ARG A 147 4.49 -40.18 -6.67
N GLY A 148 4.36 -40.64 -7.91
CA GLY A 148 4.97 -39.99 -9.07
C GLY A 148 4.27 -38.68 -9.39
N MET A 149 5.02 -37.58 -9.41
CA MET A 149 4.51 -36.27 -9.83
C MET A 149 5.06 -35.89 -11.20
N LEU A 150 4.19 -35.35 -12.05
CA LEU A 150 4.52 -34.76 -13.33
C LEU A 150 4.59 -33.24 -13.15
N LYS A 151 5.69 -32.64 -13.60
CA LYS A 151 5.80 -31.18 -13.68
C LYS A 151 4.94 -30.70 -14.85
N THR A 152 3.95 -29.86 -14.57
CA THR A 152 3.08 -29.26 -15.58
C THR A 152 3.11 -27.75 -15.46
N ARG A 153 3.22 -27.09 -16.61
CA ARG A 153 3.27 -25.65 -16.71
C ARG A 153 1.88 -25.13 -16.97
N ILE A 154 1.37 -24.29 -16.08
CA ILE A 154 0.03 -23.69 -16.23
C ILE A 154 0.12 -22.19 -16.42
N TRP A 155 -0.76 -21.69 -17.28
CA TRP A 155 -0.96 -20.26 -17.47
C TRP A 155 -1.92 -19.75 -16.41
N ARG A 156 -1.54 -18.71 -15.68
CA ARG A 156 -2.42 -18.11 -14.68
C ARG A 156 -2.40 -16.58 -14.78
N PRO A 157 -3.57 -15.91 -14.67
CA PRO A 157 -3.59 -14.46 -14.55
C PRO A 157 -2.91 -14.04 -13.25
N LEU A 158 -2.03 -13.06 -13.36
CA LEU A 158 -1.32 -12.51 -12.22
C LEU A 158 -2.31 -11.76 -11.32
N ARG A 159 -2.65 -12.36 -10.17
CA ARG A 159 -3.47 -11.72 -9.15
C ARG A 159 -2.58 -11.36 -7.96
N THR A 160 -2.02 -10.17 -7.99
CA THR A 160 -1.36 -9.60 -6.82
C THR A 160 -2.44 -9.20 -5.80
N ARG A 161 -2.66 -10.06 -4.81
CA ARG A 161 -3.44 -9.69 -3.62
C ARG A 161 -2.46 -9.38 -2.50
N VAL A 162 -2.58 -8.19 -1.94
CA VAL A 162 -1.93 -7.86 -0.67
C VAL A 162 -2.52 -8.80 0.37
N SER A 163 -1.71 -9.72 0.86
CA SER A 163 -2.13 -10.70 1.86
C SER A 163 -1.74 -10.19 3.24
N SER A 164 -2.71 -9.92 4.09
CA SER A 164 -2.46 -9.65 5.51
C SER A 164 -2.13 -10.97 6.20
N LEU A 165 -1.02 -11.05 6.93
CA LEU A 165 -0.62 -12.26 7.64
C LEU A 165 -1.55 -12.55 8.82
N SER A 166 -2.31 -11.54 9.27
CA SER A 166 -3.33 -11.67 10.32
C SER A 166 -4.44 -10.63 10.14
N ALA A 167 -5.66 -10.95 10.59
CA ALA A 167 -6.77 -9.99 10.68
C ALA A 167 -6.41 -8.76 11.54
N GLN A 168 -5.54 -8.93 12.53
CA GLN A 168 -5.04 -7.83 13.36
C GLN A 168 -4.23 -6.81 12.55
N GLU A 169 -3.46 -7.27 11.57
CA GLU A 169 -2.62 -6.41 10.74
C GLU A 169 -3.46 -5.51 9.84
N ALA A 170 -4.44 -6.08 9.14
CA ALA A 170 -5.37 -5.33 8.28
C ALA A 170 -6.15 -4.27 9.08
N PHE A 171 -6.60 -4.63 10.29
CA PHE A 171 -7.26 -3.68 11.19
C PHE A 171 -6.34 -2.55 11.63
N MET A 172 -5.09 -2.85 11.99
CA MET A 172 -4.11 -1.85 12.40
C MET A 172 -3.71 -0.92 11.26
N ILE A 173 -3.58 -1.44 10.03
CA ILE A 173 -3.34 -0.61 8.83
C ILE A 173 -4.47 0.39 8.65
N TRP A 174 -5.73 -0.08 8.74
CA TRP A 174 -6.90 0.80 8.60
C TRP A 174 -6.96 1.87 9.70
N LEU A 175 -6.72 1.51 10.96
CA LEU A 175 -6.65 2.46 12.07
C LEU A 175 -5.54 3.50 11.89
N LYS A 176 -4.33 3.05 11.54
CA LYS A 176 -3.17 3.94 11.32
C LYS A 176 -3.42 4.87 10.15
N ALA A 177 -3.94 4.35 9.04
CA ALA A 177 -4.30 5.16 7.88
C ALA A 177 -5.32 6.23 8.27
N GLY A 178 -6.40 5.87 8.95
CA GLY A 178 -7.39 6.85 9.40
C GLY A 178 -6.87 7.86 10.42
N PHE A 179 -5.94 7.47 11.29
CA PHE A 179 -5.26 8.40 12.20
C PHE A 179 -4.40 9.41 11.45
N VAL A 180 -3.57 8.95 10.51
CA VAL A 180 -2.70 9.83 9.71
C VAL A 180 -3.54 10.76 8.82
N THR A 181 -4.52 10.22 8.09
CA THR A 181 -5.42 11.02 7.26
C THR A 181 -6.23 12.01 8.09
N GLY A 182 -6.74 11.56 9.24
CA GLY A 182 -7.49 12.42 10.15
C GLY A 182 -6.65 13.54 10.75
N LEU A 183 -5.37 13.28 11.04
CA LEU A 183 -4.41 14.30 11.46
C LEU A 183 -4.18 15.34 10.36
N ILE A 184 -4.04 14.91 9.11
CA ILE A 184 -3.88 15.83 7.97
C ILE A 184 -5.11 16.74 7.83
N ILE A 185 -6.32 16.17 7.92
CA ILE A 185 -7.58 16.93 7.85
C ILE A 185 -7.72 17.88 9.06
N ALA A 186 -7.35 17.43 10.26
CA ALA A 186 -7.39 18.25 11.47
C ALA A 186 -6.25 19.28 11.53
N SER A 187 -5.21 19.16 10.70
CA SER A 187 -4.01 19.99 10.77
C SER A 187 -4.31 21.50 10.77
N PRO A 188 -5.21 22.07 9.94
CA PRO A 188 -5.46 23.52 9.96
C PRO A 188 -6.00 23.98 11.32
N TRP A 189 -6.87 23.17 11.94
CA TRP A 189 -7.41 23.46 13.27
C TRP A 189 -6.35 23.32 14.35
N ILE A 190 -5.53 22.27 14.30
CA ILE A 190 -4.46 22.03 15.28
C ILE A 190 -3.44 23.16 15.22
N PHE A 191 -2.97 23.54 14.03
CA PHE A 191 -2.06 24.68 13.87
C PHE A 191 -2.68 25.97 14.42
N TRP A 192 -3.96 26.23 14.14
CA TRP A 192 -4.66 27.38 14.71
C TRP A 192 -4.63 27.38 16.25
N GLN A 193 -4.90 26.25 16.90
CA GLN A 193 -4.88 26.18 18.37
C GLN A 193 -3.45 26.28 18.96
N ILE A 194 -2.45 25.68 18.31
CA ILE A 194 -1.04 25.79 18.73
C ILE A 194 -0.58 27.24 18.67
N TRP A 195 -0.86 27.93 17.56
CA TRP A 195 -0.50 29.32 17.36
C TRP A 195 -1.27 30.28 18.27
N LEU A 196 -2.54 29.98 18.58
CA LEU A 196 -3.32 30.71 19.59
C LEU A 196 -2.68 30.62 20.98
N PHE A 197 -2.19 29.43 21.35
CA PHE A 197 -1.47 29.23 22.61
C PHE A 197 -0.13 29.97 22.64
N ILE A 198 0.63 29.96 21.53
CA ILE A 198 1.86 30.74 21.43
C ILE A 198 1.56 32.25 21.53
N ALA A 199 0.49 32.71 20.88
CA ALA A 199 0.07 34.12 20.90
C ALA A 199 -0.28 34.62 22.31
N ALA A 200 -0.78 33.75 23.18
CA ALA A 200 -1.04 34.08 24.58
C ALA A 200 0.24 34.46 25.35
N GLY A 201 1.37 33.80 25.04
CA GLY A 201 2.66 34.10 25.66
C GLY A 201 3.42 35.29 25.04
N LEU A 202 2.95 35.84 23.92
CA LEU A 202 3.61 36.93 23.17
C LEU A 202 3.03 38.30 23.52
N TYR A 203 3.88 39.34 23.43
CA TYR A 203 3.42 40.72 23.62
C TYR A 203 2.36 41.10 22.57
N PRO A 204 1.36 41.94 22.91
CA PRO A 204 0.27 42.31 22.01
C PRO A 204 0.70 42.79 20.62
N HIS A 205 1.85 43.47 20.53
CA HIS A 205 2.41 43.97 19.27
C HIS A 205 3.11 42.90 18.42
N GLU A 206 3.48 41.75 19.01
CA GLU A 206 4.11 40.61 18.31
C GLU A 206 3.09 39.56 17.86
N LYS A 207 1.84 39.63 18.34
CA LYS A 207 0.74 38.73 17.94
C LYS A 207 0.46 38.74 16.44
N GLN A 208 0.82 39.81 15.73
CA GLN A 208 0.70 39.89 14.27
C GLN A 208 1.55 38.85 13.53
N TYR A 209 2.71 38.47 14.07
CA TYR A 209 3.59 37.47 13.46
C TYR A 209 2.96 36.09 13.40
N VAL A 210 2.08 35.77 14.35
CA VAL A 210 1.35 34.51 14.40
C VAL A 210 0.51 34.29 13.14
N TYR A 211 -0.21 35.33 12.69
CA TYR A 211 -1.02 35.26 11.48
C TYR A 211 -0.19 35.20 10.19
N ILE A 212 1.05 35.68 10.23
CA ILE A 212 2.00 35.58 9.11
C ILE A 212 2.57 34.16 9.06
N TYR A 213 3.02 33.58 10.18
CA TYR A 213 3.67 32.26 10.20
C TYR A 213 2.69 31.09 10.08
N LEU A 214 1.44 31.23 10.51
CA LEU A 214 0.42 30.19 10.42
C LEU A 214 0.26 29.63 8.98
N PRO A 215 0.01 30.43 7.93
CA PRO A 215 -0.12 29.91 6.57
C PRO A 215 1.17 29.25 6.08
N PHE A 216 2.37 29.77 6.43
CA PHE A 216 3.63 29.11 6.07
C PHE A 216 3.75 27.72 6.72
N SER A 217 3.39 27.59 8.00
CA SER A 217 3.42 26.30 8.70
C SER A 217 2.44 25.29 8.08
N LEU A 218 1.25 25.74 7.68
CA LEU A 218 0.26 24.89 7.03
C LEU A 218 0.70 24.45 5.64
N ILE A 219 1.26 25.37 4.84
CA ILE A 219 1.79 25.06 3.51
C ILE A 219 2.94 24.07 3.61
N LEU A 220 3.89 24.29 4.53
CA LEU A 220 5.03 23.39 4.70
C LEU A 220 4.59 22.00 5.16
N PHE A 221 3.57 21.92 6.01
CA PHE A 221 3.00 20.64 6.44
C PHE A 221 2.30 19.90 5.28
N LEU A 222 1.56 20.60 4.42
CA LEU A 222 0.90 19.97 3.27
C LEU A 222 1.87 19.64 2.12
N ALA A 223 3.00 20.33 2.05
CA ALA A 223 4.02 20.12 1.03
C ALA A 223 5.02 19.00 1.39
N GLY A 224 5.19 18.70 2.69
CA GLY A 224 6.06 17.63 3.19
C GLY A 224 5.38 16.27 3.13
#